data_AF-A0A426ZE68-F1
#
_entry.id   AF-A0A426ZE68-F1
#
_cell.length_a   1.000
_cell.length_b   1.000
_cell.length_c   1.000
_cell.angle_alpha   90.00
_cell.angle_beta   90.00
_cell.angle_gamma   90.00
#
_symmetry.space_group_name_H-M   'P 1'
#
loop_
_entity.id
_entity.type
_entity.pdbx_description
1 polymer ?
#
loop_
_entity_poly.entity_id
_entity_poly.type
_entity_poly.pdbx_seq_one_letter_code
_entity_poly.pdbx_strand_id
1 'polypeptide(L)'
;MATIPWSILLSFSVLAVQVGGQFSDGLAYYVGPLSGITYVSDAPYVDSGETHNISAVYASVTLPQRFLTVRSFPTGARNCYTFKSMTPLLKYLIRASFLYGNYDSKNSSSVQFDLHLGVNFWKTMTVTKRSRVYHTETIMEATTGLISVCLVNTGRGTPFISSLELRPLNRTLYPVVNASLSLILSSRFDMGRIGGYVRFRSDPHDRIWNPLDDTASLTKTSTNLTVETPVDDHFEAPNVVMETAVVPVNSTRLELSLATEPGGLDEYYAVLHFSELKPPLQNESRQFFVYLGGTLQNDAKPFTPDYLSSSAVYSTNPTSAPTHYNISLVATGNSTLPPILNAAEVFSAMQNTIVPSDSGNGNGDIKNVIHPLLLYVVGTLCLFRSALLFNQSKQWWQSKDCML
;
A
#
# COMPACT_ATOMS: atom_id res chain seq x y z
N MET A 1 -27.20 -41.54 0.15
CA MET A 1 -25.78 -41.20 0.38
C MET A 1 -25.33 -40.41 -0.84
N ALA A 2 -25.63 -39.12 -0.87
CA ALA A 2 -25.41 -38.26 -2.04
C ALA A 2 -24.13 -37.46 -1.80
N THR A 3 -23.12 -37.78 -2.59
CA THR A 3 -21.85 -37.05 -2.70
C THR A 3 -22.14 -35.66 -3.28
N ILE A 4 -21.89 -34.62 -2.51
CA ILE A 4 -21.94 -33.23 -2.98
C ILE A 4 -20.64 -32.95 -3.74
N PRO A 5 -20.69 -32.58 -5.03
CA PRO A 5 -19.50 -32.35 -5.84
C PRO A 5 -18.81 -31.04 -5.46
N TRP A 6 -17.48 -31.08 -5.50
CA TRP A 6 -16.52 -30.03 -5.11
C TRP A 6 -16.42 -28.86 -6.11
N SER A 7 -17.57 -28.35 -6.55
CA SER A 7 -17.61 -27.32 -7.58
C SER A 7 -18.81 -26.39 -7.37
N ILE A 8 -18.70 -25.52 -6.36
CA ILE A 8 -19.48 -24.29 -6.26
C ILE A 8 -18.50 -23.17 -5.82
N LEU A 9 -18.28 -22.22 -6.75
CA LEU A 9 -17.68 -20.89 -6.58
C LEU A 9 -16.16 -20.80 -6.31
N LEU A 10 -15.38 -20.91 -7.39
CA LEU A 10 -14.18 -20.08 -7.59
C LEU A 10 -14.63 -18.60 -7.73
N SER A 11 -14.89 -17.93 -6.62
CA SER A 11 -15.13 -16.48 -6.60
C SER A 11 -14.24 -15.86 -5.54
N PHE A 12 -13.17 -15.18 -5.99
CA PHE A 12 -12.33 -14.28 -5.19
C PHE A 12 -12.08 -14.76 -3.76
N SER A 13 -11.19 -15.74 -3.59
CA SER A 13 -10.80 -16.23 -2.27
C SER A 13 -10.10 -15.10 -1.50
N VAL A 14 -10.89 -14.45 -0.67
CA VAL A 14 -10.44 -13.51 0.33
C VAL A 14 -9.69 -14.28 1.41
N LEU A 15 -8.39 -14.01 1.59
CA LEU A 15 -7.56 -14.73 2.55
C LEU A 15 -7.13 -13.78 3.68
N ALA A 16 -7.53 -14.10 4.90
CA ALA A 16 -6.99 -13.48 6.10
C ALA A 16 -6.40 -14.56 7.00
N VAL A 17 -5.18 -14.32 7.43
CA VAL A 17 -4.40 -15.26 8.23
C VAL A 17 -4.03 -14.57 9.53
N GLN A 18 -4.27 -15.25 10.65
CA GLN A 18 -3.77 -14.84 11.96
C GLN A 18 -2.67 -15.80 12.40
N VAL A 19 -1.65 -15.26 13.08
CA VAL A 19 -0.64 -16.14 13.68
C VAL A 19 -1.19 -16.69 14.97
N GLY A 20 -1.14 -18.00 15.14
CA GLY A 20 -1.29 -18.62 16.46
C GLY A 20 -2.72 -18.57 16.97
N GLY A 21 -3.21 -19.70 17.43
CA GLY A 21 -4.53 -19.78 18.03
C GLY A 21 -4.88 -21.22 18.30
N GLN A 22 -5.11 -21.54 19.57
CA GLN A 22 -6.11 -22.56 19.88
C GLN A 22 -7.45 -21.90 19.59
N PHE A 23 -8.03 -22.23 18.44
CA PHE A 23 -9.39 -21.85 18.13
C PHE A 23 -10.29 -22.51 19.18
N SER A 24 -11.03 -21.70 19.93
CA SER A 24 -11.69 -22.08 21.19
C SER A 24 -12.65 -23.26 21.07
N ASP A 25 -13.05 -23.63 19.85
CA ASP A 25 -14.15 -24.56 19.58
C ASP A 25 -13.69 -25.80 18.77
N GLY A 26 -12.38 -26.02 18.62
CA GLY A 26 -11.83 -27.10 17.77
C GLY A 26 -11.95 -26.83 16.26
N LEU A 27 -12.39 -25.64 15.86
CA LEU A 27 -12.45 -25.18 14.47
C LEU A 27 -11.06 -24.74 13.97
N ALA A 28 -10.80 -24.75 12.66
CA ALA A 28 -9.52 -24.30 12.09
C ALA A 28 -9.46 -22.78 11.79
N TYR A 29 -10.47 -22.02 12.24
CA TYR A 29 -10.67 -20.61 11.88
C TYR A 29 -11.36 -19.82 12.99
N TYR A 30 -11.24 -18.49 12.91
CA TYR A 30 -11.89 -17.50 13.78
C TYR A 30 -12.59 -16.44 12.93
N VAL A 31 -13.81 -16.04 13.28
CA VAL A 31 -14.49 -14.91 12.60
C VAL A 31 -14.37 -13.67 13.48
N GLY A 32 -13.68 -12.65 12.98
CA GLY A 32 -13.55 -11.37 13.67
C GLY A 32 -14.92 -10.73 13.85
N PRO A 33 -15.45 -10.56 15.08
CA PRO A 33 -16.86 -10.24 15.31
C PRO A 33 -17.24 -8.86 14.78
N LEU A 34 -16.31 -7.91 14.82
CA LEU A 34 -16.52 -6.55 14.30
C LEU A 34 -16.38 -6.46 12.78
N SER A 35 -15.39 -7.17 12.23
CA SER A 35 -15.12 -7.13 10.79
C SER A 35 -16.00 -8.10 9.98
N GLY A 36 -16.46 -9.20 10.58
CA GLY A 36 -17.06 -10.33 9.85
C GLY A 36 -16.07 -11.11 8.98
N ILE A 37 -14.75 -10.93 9.15
CA ILE A 37 -13.68 -11.59 8.39
C ILE A 37 -13.27 -12.89 9.06
N THR A 38 -13.16 -13.95 8.27
CA THR A 38 -12.63 -15.24 8.71
C THR A 38 -11.11 -15.25 8.63
N TYR A 39 -10.46 -15.49 9.77
CA TYR A 39 -9.02 -15.70 9.91
C TYR A 39 -8.72 -17.18 10.08
N VAL A 40 -7.72 -17.67 9.35
CA VAL A 40 -7.19 -19.04 9.48
C VAL A 40 -5.79 -19.04 10.08
N SER A 41 -5.30 -20.22 10.44
CA SER A 41 -3.91 -20.40 10.90
C SER A 41 -2.91 -20.07 9.79
N ASP A 42 -1.76 -19.54 10.21
CA ASP A 42 -0.67 -19.15 9.32
C ASP A 42 0.30 -20.27 8.96
N ALA A 43 0.24 -21.39 9.68
CA ALA A 43 1.14 -22.52 9.52
C ALA A 43 1.30 -23.06 8.08
N PRO A 44 0.27 -23.09 7.21
CA PRO A 44 0.43 -23.55 5.82
C PRO A 44 1.25 -22.61 4.92
N TYR A 45 1.51 -21.39 5.38
CA TYR A 45 2.09 -20.31 4.56
C TYR A 45 3.51 -19.94 4.98
N VAL A 46 4.05 -20.52 6.05
CA VAL A 46 5.39 -20.18 6.60
C VAL A 46 6.09 -21.42 7.14
N ASP A 47 7.39 -21.52 6.88
CA ASP A 47 8.18 -22.72 7.22
C ASP A 47 8.90 -22.63 8.57
N SER A 48 8.94 -21.44 9.18
CA SER A 48 9.76 -21.15 10.37
C SER A 48 9.05 -20.23 11.37
N GLY A 49 9.76 -19.91 12.46
CA GLY A 49 9.30 -18.98 13.49
C GLY A 49 8.51 -19.64 14.61
N GLU A 50 8.39 -18.91 15.70
CA GLU A 50 7.82 -19.38 16.96
C GLU A 50 6.56 -18.57 17.28
N THR A 51 5.51 -19.24 17.75
CA THR A 51 4.27 -18.57 18.14
C THR A 51 4.30 -18.22 19.62
N HIS A 52 3.93 -16.97 19.95
CA HIS A 52 3.82 -16.51 21.34
C HIS A 52 2.50 -15.80 21.58
N ASN A 53 1.99 -15.91 22.80
CA ASN A 53 0.95 -15.02 23.30
C ASN A 53 1.58 -13.68 23.68
N ILE A 54 0.83 -12.59 23.53
CA ILE A 54 1.22 -11.32 24.12
C ILE A 54 1.10 -11.37 25.65
N SER A 55 1.77 -10.44 26.34
CA SER A 55 1.62 -10.30 27.78
C SER A 55 0.18 -9.91 28.15
N ALA A 56 -0.35 -10.52 29.21
CA ALA A 56 -1.72 -10.29 29.68
C ALA A 56 -2.05 -8.81 29.97
N VAL A 57 -1.05 -8.00 30.33
CA VAL A 57 -1.20 -6.56 30.58
C VAL A 57 -1.63 -5.80 29.30
N TYR A 58 -1.33 -6.34 28.12
CA TYR A 58 -1.70 -5.76 26.82
C TYR A 58 -2.86 -6.50 26.15
N ALA A 59 -3.32 -7.61 26.71
CA ALA A 59 -4.43 -8.42 26.20
C ALA A 59 -5.79 -7.90 26.70
N SER A 60 -6.17 -6.70 26.26
CA SER A 60 -7.49 -6.13 26.57
C SER A 60 -8.62 -7.03 26.07
N VAL A 61 -9.74 -7.07 26.80
CA VAL A 61 -10.97 -7.80 26.40
C VAL A 61 -11.54 -7.30 25.06
N THR A 62 -11.29 -6.03 24.72
CA THR A 62 -11.72 -5.44 23.44
C THR A 62 -10.75 -5.65 22.29
N LEU A 63 -9.57 -6.22 22.55
CA LEU A 63 -8.56 -6.44 21.53
C LEU A 63 -8.99 -7.60 20.62
N PRO A 64 -9.01 -7.42 19.28
CA PRO A 64 -9.31 -8.51 18.37
C PRO A 64 -8.37 -9.71 18.55
N GLN A 65 -8.91 -10.93 18.47
CA GLN A 65 -8.17 -12.17 18.73
C GLN A 65 -6.88 -12.31 17.91
N ARG A 66 -6.88 -11.83 16.66
CA ARG A 66 -5.71 -11.82 15.77
C ARG A 66 -4.48 -11.06 16.32
N PHE A 67 -4.65 -10.27 17.38
CA PHE A 67 -3.58 -9.53 18.04
C PHE A 67 -3.20 -10.12 19.40
N LEU A 68 -3.84 -11.20 19.86
CA LEU A 68 -3.48 -11.88 21.11
C LEU A 68 -2.22 -12.74 20.97
N THR A 69 -1.83 -13.01 19.74
CA THR A 69 -0.74 -13.90 19.37
C THR A 69 0.13 -13.26 18.29
N VAL A 70 1.39 -13.68 18.26
CA VAL A 70 2.38 -13.25 17.25
C VAL A 70 3.22 -14.43 16.78
N ARG A 71 3.77 -14.33 15.55
CA ARG A 71 4.88 -15.19 15.11
C ARG A 71 6.12 -14.37 15.25
N SER A 72 7.11 -14.88 15.95
CA SER A 72 8.44 -14.27 16.03
C SER A 72 9.45 -15.07 15.22
N PHE A 73 10.44 -14.38 14.68
CA PHE A 73 11.51 -14.96 13.89
C PHE A 73 12.88 -14.64 14.52
N PRO A 74 13.24 -15.30 15.63
CA PRO A 74 14.49 -15.03 16.34
C PRO A 74 15.72 -15.50 15.55
N THR A 75 15.54 -16.43 14.62
CA THR A 75 16.58 -17.00 13.76
C THR A 75 16.28 -16.72 12.29
N GLY A 76 17.33 -16.76 11.46
CA GLY A 76 17.25 -16.46 10.04
C GLY A 76 17.31 -14.95 9.76
N ALA A 77 18.09 -14.58 8.74
CA ALA A 77 18.17 -13.18 8.29
C ALA A 77 16.88 -12.75 7.55
N ARG A 78 16.18 -13.70 6.94
CA ARG A 78 15.00 -13.48 6.11
C ARG A 78 14.02 -14.64 6.31
N ASN A 79 12.79 -14.31 6.70
CA ASN A 79 11.73 -15.29 6.90
C ASN A 79 10.49 -14.85 6.09
N CYS A 80 9.95 -15.75 5.29
CA CYS A 80 8.93 -15.39 4.30
C CYS A 80 7.66 -16.21 4.44
N TYR A 81 6.53 -15.52 4.35
CA TYR A 81 5.26 -16.13 4.02
C TYR A 81 5.18 -16.35 2.52
N THR A 82 4.62 -17.48 2.09
CA THR A 82 4.44 -17.84 0.68
C THR A 82 2.99 -18.23 0.40
N PHE A 83 2.32 -17.42 -0.41
CA PHE A 83 0.95 -17.65 -0.86
C PHE A 83 0.97 -18.20 -2.28
N LYS A 84 0.47 -19.43 -2.43
CA LYS A 84 0.37 -20.13 -3.72
C LYS A 84 -0.99 -19.89 -4.36
N SER A 85 -1.11 -20.19 -5.64
CA SER A 85 -2.36 -20.08 -6.41
C SER A 85 -2.88 -18.66 -6.56
N MET A 86 -1.97 -17.69 -6.68
CA MET A 86 -2.33 -16.33 -7.06
C MET A 86 -2.65 -16.27 -8.56
N THR A 87 -3.54 -15.36 -8.94
CA THR A 87 -3.93 -15.17 -10.34
C THR A 87 -3.02 -14.11 -10.96
N PRO A 88 -2.17 -14.44 -11.95
CA PRO A 88 -1.35 -13.45 -12.64
C PRO A 88 -2.23 -12.34 -13.25
N LEU A 89 -1.69 -11.11 -13.31
CA LEU A 89 -2.38 -9.89 -13.75
C LEU A 89 -3.51 -9.39 -12.85
N LEU A 90 -3.90 -10.17 -11.83
CA LEU A 90 -4.82 -9.68 -10.81
C LEU A 90 -4.04 -8.81 -9.81
N LYS A 91 -4.72 -7.81 -9.26
CA LYS A 91 -4.15 -6.96 -8.23
C LYS A 91 -4.48 -7.51 -6.86
N TYR A 92 -3.63 -7.23 -5.88
CA TYR A 92 -3.81 -7.67 -4.51
C TYR A 92 -3.50 -6.52 -3.56
N LEU A 93 -4.45 -6.24 -2.68
CA LEU A 93 -4.22 -5.46 -1.47
C LEU A 93 -3.67 -6.41 -0.41
N ILE A 94 -2.45 -6.13 0.08
CA ILE A 94 -1.76 -6.90 1.09
C ILE A 94 -1.59 -6.03 2.33
N ARG A 95 -2.06 -6.50 3.48
CA ARG A 95 -1.95 -5.78 4.76
C ARG A 95 -1.27 -6.64 5.81
N ALA A 96 -0.12 -6.18 6.30
CA ALA A 96 0.59 -6.78 7.42
C ALA A 96 0.33 -5.98 8.68
N SER A 97 -0.03 -6.66 9.79
CA SER A 97 -0.34 -6.01 11.07
C SER A 97 0.50 -6.55 12.22
N PHE A 98 0.82 -5.67 13.16
CA PHE A 98 1.81 -5.87 14.20
C PHE A 98 1.31 -5.29 15.53
N LEU A 99 1.26 -6.12 16.57
CA LEU A 99 1.16 -5.70 17.96
C LEU A 99 2.28 -6.39 18.75
N TYR A 100 3.24 -5.62 19.27
CA TYR A 100 4.36 -6.22 20.00
C TYR A 100 3.90 -6.87 21.31
N GLY A 101 3.05 -6.20 22.09
CA GLY A 101 2.44 -6.79 23.29
C GLY A 101 3.42 -7.36 24.32
N ASN A 102 4.71 -6.99 24.25
CA ASN A 102 5.79 -7.57 25.05
C ASN A 102 5.81 -9.11 25.05
N TYR A 103 5.55 -9.73 23.88
CA TYR A 103 5.42 -11.19 23.76
C TYR A 103 6.68 -11.97 24.21
N ASP A 104 7.86 -11.35 24.11
CA ASP A 104 9.16 -11.95 24.43
C ASP A 104 9.65 -11.60 25.84
N SER A 105 8.85 -10.89 26.65
CA SER A 105 9.20 -10.42 27.99
C SER A 105 10.47 -9.56 28.07
N LYS A 106 11.02 -9.08 26.95
CA LYS A 106 12.23 -8.22 26.94
C LYS A 106 11.93 -6.76 27.26
N ASN A 107 10.65 -6.39 27.21
CA ASN A 107 10.20 -5.03 27.44
C ASN A 107 10.91 -4.03 26.51
N SER A 108 11.09 -4.38 25.24
CA SER A 108 11.81 -3.55 24.27
C SER A 108 11.09 -2.21 24.04
N SER A 109 11.83 -1.10 24.07
CA SER A 109 11.30 0.23 23.78
C SER A 109 11.06 0.48 22.29
N SER A 110 11.76 -0.25 21.42
CA SER A 110 11.59 -0.23 19.98
C SER A 110 11.99 -1.57 19.38
N VAL A 111 11.27 -2.01 18.36
CA VAL A 111 11.62 -3.15 17.51
C VAL A 111 11.56 -2.67 16.06
N GLN A 112 12.63 -2.92 15.31
CA GLN A 112 12.73 -2.53 13.91
C GLN A 112 13.21 -3.68 13.02
N PHE A 113 12.56 -3.84 11.87
CA PHE A 113 12.87 -4.84 10.85
C PHE A 113 12.27 -4.40 9.51
N ASP A 114 12.74 -4.98 8.42
CA ASP A 114 12.25 -4.63 7.08
C ASP A 114 11.20 -5.62 6.58
N LEU A 115 10.22 -5.09 5.84
CA LEU A 115 9.27 -5.87 5.06
C LEU A 115 9.64 -5.82 3.59
N HIS A 116 9.51 -6.96 2.93
CA HIS A 116 9.68 -7.08 1.48
C HIS A 116 8.51 -7.82 0.83
N LEU A 117 8.17 -7.42 -0.39
CA LEU A 117 7.33 -8.18 -1.31
C LEU A 117 8.22 -8.91 -2.32
N GLY A 118 8.34 -10.23 -2.19
CA GLY A 118 9.41 -10.96 -2.88
C GLY A 118 10.74 -10.31 -2.52
N VAL A 119 11.56 -9.96 -3.51
CA VAL A 119 12.83 -9.25 -3.29
C VAL A 119 12.68 -7.74 -3.06
N ASN A 120 11.54 -7.15 -3.39
CA ASN A 120 11.34 -5.69 -3.39
C ASN A 120 11.14 -5.17 -1.97
N PHE A 121 11.89 -4.12 -1.60
CA PHE A 121 11.74 -3.46 -0.30
C PHE A 121 10.38 -2.78 -0.21
N TRP A 122 9.58 -3.16 0.78
CA TRP A 122 8.28 -2.59 1.04
C TRP A 122 8.37 -1.47 2.07
N LYS A 123 8.72 -1.78 3.33
CA LYS A 123 8.77 -0.76 4.40
C LYS A 123 9.62 -1.24 5.57
N THR A 124 10.37 -0.32 6.18
CA THR A 124 10.95 -0.56 7.51
C THR A 124 9.87 -0.38 8.57
N MET A 125 9.52 -1.45 9.25
CA MET A 125 8.59 -1.41 10.36
C MET A 125 9.31 -0.93 11.62
N THR A 126 8.76 0.09 12.27
CA THR A 126 9.28 0.61 13.54
C THR A 126 8.17 0.59 14.60
N VAL A 127 8.24 -0.38 15.51
CA VAL A 127 7.24 -0.57 16.57
C VAL A 127 7.77 -0.01 17.88
N THR A 128 7.23 1.13 18.31
CA THR A 128 7.71 1.89 19.48
C THR A 128 6.81 1.79 20.71
N LYS A 129 5.55 1.36 20.52
CA LYS A 129 4.57 1.21 21.60
C LYS A 129 4.09 -0.23 21.68
N ARG A 130 4.13 -0.81 22.88
CA ARG A 130 3.76 -2.21 23.15
C ARG A 130 2.27 -2.49 22.93
N SER A 131 1.41 -1.52 23.24
CA SER A 131 -0.05 -1.63 23.17
C SER A 131 -0.66 -1.11 21.88
N ARG A 132 0.13 -0.48 20.99
CA ARG A 132 -0.38 0.10 19.75
C ARG A 132 -0.32 -0.95 18.63
N VAL A 133 -1.42 -1.09 17.91
CA VAL A 133 -1.46 -1.82 16.65
C VAL A 133 -0.84 -0.96 15.55
N TYR A 134 0.12 -1.52 14.83
CA TYR A 134 0.70 -0.97 13.62
C TYR A 134 0.25 -1.82 12.44
N HIS A 135 0.05 -1.20 11.29
CA HIS A 135 -0.17 -1.93 10.05
C HIS A 135 0.48 -1.17 8.89
N THR A 136 0.79 -1.90 7.83
CA THR A 136 1.14 -1.34 6.53
C THR A 136 0.35 -2.06 5.47
N GLU A 137 0.02 -1.35 4.40
CA GLU A 137 -0.75 -1.86 3.28
C GLU A 137 -0.04 -1.53 1.96
N THR A 138 -0.11 -2.46 1.02
CA THR A 138 0.38 -2.26 -0.34
C THR A 138 -0.59 -2.84 -1.35
N ILE A 139 -0.60 -2.27 -2.55
CA ILE A 139 -1.34 -2.76 -3.71
C ILE A 139 -0.33 -3.12 -4.78
N MET A 140 -0.32 -4.39 -5.20
CA MET A 140 0.59 -4.90 -6.22
C MET A 140 -0.16 -5.71 -7.27
N GLU A 141 0.41 -5.81 -8.47
CA GLU A 141 -0.02 -6.76 -9.50
C GLU A 141 0.76 -8.07 -9.34
N ALA A 142 0.05 -9.20 -9.31
CA ALA A 142 0.68 -10.50 -9.30
C ALA A 142 1.31 -10.80 -10.68
N THR A 143 2.63 -10.99 -10.71
CA THR A 143 3.36 -11.38 -11.93
C THR A 143 3.46 -12.90 -12.10
N THR A 144 3.26 -13.65 -11.02
CA THR A 144 3.34 -15.11 -10.98
C THR A 144 2.19 -15.70 -10.16
N GLY A 145 2.10 -17.02 -10.09
CA GLY A 145 1.16 -17.72 -9.21
C GLY A 145 1.53 -17.69 -7.71
N LEU A 146 2.53 -16.90 -7.34
CA LEU A 146 3.11 -16.84 -6.00
C LEU A 146 3.27 -15.39 -5.54
N ILE A 147 2.84 -15.11 -4.31
CA ILE A 147 3.15 -13.87 -3.60
C ILE A 147 3.94 -14.25 -2.35
N SER A 148 5.05 -13.56 -2.11
CA SER A 148 5.86 -13.76 -0.90
C SER A 148 5.97 -12.47 -0.11
N VAL A 149 5.73 -12.55 1.20
CA VAL A 149 5.88 -11.43 2.14
C VAL A 149 6.97 -11.80 3.13
N CYS A 150 8.10 -11.11 3.08
CA CYS A 150 9.28 -11.44 3.87
C CYS A 150 9.55 -10.42 4.97
N LEU A 151 9.85 -10.91 6.16
CA LEU A 151 10.36 -10.15 7.29
C LEU A 151 11.88 -10.34 7.35
N VAL A 152 12.63 -9.25 7.26
CA VAL A 152 14.11 -9.23 7.21
C VAL A 152 14.64 -8.62 8.50
N ASN A 153 15.51 -9.37 9.18
CA ASN A 153 16.11 -8.94 10.43
C ASN A 153 17.25 -7.92 10.16
N THR A 154 17.11 -6.71 10.71
CA THR A 154 18.10 -5.63 10.60
C THR A 154 19.01 -5.52 11.83
N GLY A 155 18.93 -6.46 12.76
CA GLY A 155 19.68 -6.47 14.01
C GLY A 155 19.12 -5.53 15.10
N ARG A 156 17.96 -4.90 14.86
CA ARG A 156 17.33 -3.90 15.75
C ARG A 156 16.06 -4.40 16.43
N GLY A 157 16.02 -5.70 16.69
CA GLY A 157 14.92 -6.41 17.32
C GLY A 157 14.53 -7.67 16.53
N THR A 158 13.76 -8.55 17.17
CA THR A 158 13.28 -9.78 16.52
C THR A 158 12.11 -9.44 15.60
N PRO A 159 12.17 -9.75 14.28
CA PRO A 159 11.01 -9.59 13.41
C PRO A 159 9.83 -10.44 13.90
N PHE A 160 8.63 -9.86 13.83
CA PHE A 160 7.41 -10.54 14.23
C PHE A 160 6.22 -10.06 13.41
N ILE A 161 5.12 -10.81 13.41
CA ILE A 161 3.85 -10.43 12.77
C ILE A 161 2.66 -10.98 13.56
N SER A 162 1.54 -10.25 13.58
CA SER A 162 0.30 -10.68 14.23
C SER A 162 -0.69 -11.26 13.22
N SER A 163 -0.86 -10.59 12.08
CA SER A 163 -1.76 -11.04 11.01
C SER A 163 -1.33 -10.56 9.63
N LEU A 164 -1.73 -11.30 8.60
CA LEU A 164 -1.50 -10.97 7.20
C LEU A 164 -2.81 -11.18 6.42
N GLU A 165 -3.27 -10.13 5.74
CA GLU A 165 -4.52 -10.11 4.98
C GLU A 165 -4.21 -9.87 3.49
N LEU A 166 -4.75 -10.72 2.61
CA LEU A 166 -4.63 -10.61 1.15
C LEU A 166 -6.04 -10.52 0.54
N ARG A 167 -6.33 -9.42 -0.14
CA ARG A 167 -7.61 -9.18 -0.83
C ARG A 167 -7.37 -9.05 -2.32
N PRO A 168 -7.98 -9.90 -3.16
CA PRO A 168 -7.89 -9.72 -4.60
C PRO A 168 -8.66 -8.46 -5.01
N LEU A 169 -8.10 -7.73 -5.97
CA LEU A 169 -8.67 -6.55 -6.60
C LEU A 169 -8.74 -6.80 -8.10
N ASN A 170 -9.80 -6.30 -8.76
CA ASN A 170 -9.90 -6.38 -10.21
C ASN A 170 -8.69 -5.67 -10.86
N ARG A 171 -8.19 -6.21 -11.97
CA ARG A 171 -7.03 -5.68 -12.72
C ARG A 171 -7.20 -4.21 -13.13
N THR A 172 -8.45 -3.77 -13.33
CA THR A 172 -8.79 -2.40 -13.72
C THR A 172 -8.71 -1.40 -12.58
N LEU A 173 -8.70 -1.85 -11.32
CA LEU A 173 -8.60 -0.98 -10.15
C LEU A 173 -7.18 -0.47 -9.98
N TYR A 174 -7.01 0.76 -9.49
CA TYR A 174 -5.71 1.43 -9.32
C TYR A 174 -4.85 1.36 -10.60
N PRO A 175 -5.18 2.14 -11.65
CA PRO A 175 -4.60 1.99 -12.99
C PRO A 175 -3.07 2.11 -13.04
N VAL A 176 -2.48 2.90 -12.13
CA VAL A 176 -1.02 3.07 -12.04
C VAL A 176 -0.29 1.81 -11.60
N VAL A 177 -0.94 0.91 -10.86
CA VAL A 177 -0.33 -0.35 -10.39
C VAL A 177 -0.17 -1.32 -11.55
N ASN A 178 1.05 -1.85 -11.71
CA ASN A 178 1.42 -2.85 -12.70
C ASN A 178 2.63 -3.67 -12.20
N ALA A 179 3.14 -4.61 -13.00
CA ALA A 179 4.31 -5.43 -12.66
C ALA A 179 5.53 -4.64 -12.14
N SER A 180 5.80 -3.44 -12.67
CA SER A 180 6.94 -2.60 -12.30
C SER A 180 6.66 -1.65 -11.13
N LEU A 181 5.39 -1.40 -10.80
CA LEU A 181 5.02 -0.37 -9.82
C LEU A 181 3.93 -0.86 -8.88
N SER A 182 4.22 -0.84 -7.59
CA SER A 182 3.23 -1.03 -6.53
C SER A 182 3.05 0.23 -5.71
N LEU A 183 1.89 0.33 -5.06
CA LEU A 183 1.56 1.44 -4.17
C LEU A 183 1.69 0.98 -2.72
N ILE A 184 2.28 1.81 -1.86
CA ILE A 184 2.32 1.60 -0.42
C ILE A 184 1.45 2.67 0.23
N LEU A 185 0.45 2.25 0.99
CA LEU A 185 -0.49 3.18 1.62
C LEU A 185 0.24 4.07 2.64
N SER A 186 0.12 5.37 2.44
CA SER A 186 0.52 6.39 3.42
C SER A 186 -0.67 6.75 4.29
N SER A 187 -1.80 7.11 3.67
CA SER A 187 -3.02 7.50 4.37
C SER A 187 -4.26 7.27 3.52
N ARG A 188 -5.37 6.90 4.16
CA ARG A 188 -6.69 6.76 3.54
C ARG A 188 -7.75 7.33 4.47
N PHE A 189 -8.47 8.33 3.97
CA PHE A 189 -9.44 9.10 4.73
C PHE A 189 -10.83 9.03 4.12
N ASP A 190 -11.81 8.79 4.99
CA ASP A 190 -13.17 9.27 4.79
C ASP A 190 -13.25 10.66 5.45
N MET A 191 -13.41 11.69 4.62
CA MET A 191 -13.21 13.07 5.05
C MET A 191 -14.37 13.56 5.92
N GLY A 192 -15.60 13.14 5.59
CA GLY A 192 -16.81 13.58 6.29
C GLY A 192 -17.18 12.71 7.49
N ARG A 193 -16.49 11.58 7.70
CA ARG A 193 -16.80 10.62 8.78
C ARG A 193 -16.75 11.26 10.16
N ILE A 194 -17.70 10.83 11.00
CA ILE A 194 -17.69 11.07 12.44
C ILE A 194 -17.62 9.72 13.14
N GLY A 195 -16.68 9.56 14.07
CA GLY A 195 -16.53 8.33 14.86
C GLY A 195 -15.52 7.34 14.26
N GLY A 196 -15.87 6.05 14.22
CA GLY A 196 -14.95 4.98 13.84
C GLY A 196 -14.66 4.87 12.34
N TYR A 197 -13.62 4.10 12.02
CA TYR A 197 -13.23 3.78 10.64
C TYR A 197 -14.30 2.95 9.91
N VAL A 198 -14.28 3.01 8.57
CA VAL A 198 -15.04 2.12 7.70
C VAL A 198 -14.11 1.03 7.17
N ARG A 199 -14.60 -0.22 7.15
CA ARG A 199 -13.96 -1.35 6.46
C ARG A 199 -15.02 -2.37 6.03
N PHE A 200 -14.62 -3.58 5.68
CA PHE A 200 -15.56 -4.69 5.47
C PHE A 200 -16.53 -4.83 6.67
N ARG A 201 -17.84 -4.97 6.47
CA ARG A 201 -18.54 -5.31 5.22
C ARG A 201 -18.95 -4.13 4.32
N SER A 202 -18.79 -2.90 4.79
CA SER A 202 -19.17 -1.71 4.00
C SER A 202 -18.24 -1.47 2.82
N ASP A 203 -16.96 -1.81 2.95
CA ASP A 203 -16.01 -1.86 1.82
C ASP A 203 -15.76 -3.31 1.40
N PRO A 204 -16.20 -3.75 0.21
CA PRO A 204 -15.94 -5.09 -0.31
C PRO A 204 -14.44 -5.42 -0.45
N HIS A 205 -13.60 -4.41 -0.66
CA HIS A 205 -12.14 -4.54 -0.79
C HIS A 205 -11.42 -4.56 0.56
N ASP A 206 -12.16 -4.47 1.68
CA ASP A 206 -11.66 -4.42 3.05
C ASP A 206 -10.57 -3.36 3.28
N ARG A 207 -10.60 -2.24 2.55
CA ARG A 207 -9.76 -1.08 2.87
C ARG A 207 -10.24 -0.46 4.17
N ILE A 208 -9.30 0.10 4.94
CA ILE A 208 -9.60 0.83 6.17
C ILE A 208 -9.63 2.32 5.85
N TRP A 209 -10.81 2.93 5.90
CA TRP A 209 -11.02 4.36 5.75
C TRP A 209 -11.11 5.01 7.11
N ASN A 210 -10.12 5.84 7.46
CA ASN A 210 -10.08 6.51 8.74
C ASN A 210 -10.81 7.85 8.67
N PRO A 211 -11.48 8.30 9.73
CA PRO A 211 -11.94 9.68 9.79
C PRO A 211 -10.74 10.63 9.70
N LEU A 212 -10.92 11.76 9.02
CA LEU A 212 -10.02 12.89 9.22
C LEU A 212 -10.31 13.54 10.59
N ASP A 213 -9.24 13.87 11.32
CA ASP A 213 -9.34 14.64 12.56
C ASP A 213 -10.06 15.97 12.30
N ASP A 214 -10.92 16.38 13.24
CA ASP A 214 -11.67 17.63 13.09
C ASP A 214 -10.72 18.83 13.05
N THR A 215 -10.90 19.68 12.04
CA THR A 215 -10.13 20.91 11.87
C THR A 215 -11.08 22.10 11.79
N ALA A 216 -10.71 23.23 12.41
CA ALA A 216 -11.53 24.44 12.40
C ALA A 216 -11.70 25.05 10.99
N SER A 217 -10.85 24.65 10.03
CA SER A 217 -10.90 25.09 8.63
C SER A 217 -11.91 24.33 7.77
N LEU A 218 -12.46 23.20 8.24
CA LEU A 218 -13.34 22.33 7.47
C LEU A 218 -14.67 22.14 8.19
N THR A 219 -15.76 22.09 7.41
CA THR A 219 -17.09 21.70 7.90
C THR A 219 -17.52 20.42 7.20
N LYS A 220 -18.01 19.47 7.99
CA LYS A 220 -18.53 18.19 7.49
C LYS A 220 -19.94 18.38 6.93
N THR A 221 -20.23 17.71 5.83
CA THR A 221 -21.55 17.64 5.21
C THR A 221 -21.85 16.22 4.78
N SER A 222 -23.12 15.84 4.73
CA SER A 222 -23.54 14.49 4.41
C SER A 222 -24.88 14.48 3.69
N THR A 223 -25.22 13.32 3.13
CA THR A 223 -26.53 12.98 2.60
C THR A 223 -26.99 11.65 3.19
N ASN A 224 -28.31 11.42 3.19
CA ASN A 224 -28.90 10.13 3.51
C ASN A 224 -29.31 9.36 2.24
N LEU A 225 -29.10 9.96 1.06
CA LEU A 225 -29.33 9.35 -0.23
C LEU A 225 -28.08 8.59 -0.67
N THR A 226 -28.27 7.45 -1.32
CA THR A 226 -27.16 6.66 -1.84
C THR A 226 -26.44 7.41 -2.95
N VAL A 227 -25.11 7.47 -2.85
CA VAL A 227 -24.25 7.91 -3.96
C VAL A 227 -24.00 6.72 -4.87
N GLU A 228 -24.25 6.89 -6.17
CA GLU A 228 -24.07 5.86 -7.18
C GLU A 228 -22.59 5.73 -7.57
N THR A 229 -22.12 4.49 -7.70
CA THR A 229 -20.79 4.19 -8.22
C THR A 229 -20.87 3.84 -9.72
N PRO A 230 -20.20 4.59 -10.61
CA PRO A 230 -20.14 4.25 -12.03
C PRO A 230 -19.54 2.86 -12.28
N VAL A 231 -19.97 2.21 -13.37
CA VAL A 231 -19.52 0.85 -13.74
C VAL A 231 -18.01 0.79 -14.04
N ASP A 232 -17.43 1.89 -14.49
CA ASP A 232 -16.03 2.04 -14.86
C ASP A 232 -15.18 2.75 -13.78
N ASP A 233 -15.68 2.82 -12.54
CA ASP A 233 -14.92 3.40 -11.44
C ASP A 233 -13.65 2.59 -11.15
N HIS A 234 -12.50 3.27 -11.18
CA HIS A 234 -11.18 2.65 -11.04
C HIS A 234 -10.76 2.40 -9.59
N PHE A 235 -11.59 2.74 -8.62
CA PHE A 235 -11.24 2.64 -7.20
C PHE A 235 -12.36 2.05 -6.35
N GLU A 236 -13.62 2.12 -6.81
CA GLU A 236 -14.81 1.58 -6.18
C GLU A 236 -14.87 1.95 -4.69
N ALA A 237 -14.71 3.24 -4.37
CA ALA A 237 -14.87 3.72 -2.99
C ALA A 237 -16.29 3.40 -2.50
N PRO A 238 -16.46 2.90 -1.26
CA PRO A 238 -17.76 2.43 -0.80
C PRO A 238 -18.75 3.60 -0.59
N ASN A 239 -20.03 3.36 -0.86
CA ASN A 239 -21.07 4.40 -0.79
C ASN A 239 -21.08 5.15 0.54
N VAL A 240 -20.91 4.45 1.67
CA VAL A 240 -20.90 5.09 3.01
C VAL A 240 -19.76 6.11 3.21
N VAL A 241 -18.67 5.97 2.46
CA VAL A 241 -17.57 6.94 2.43
C VAL A 241 -17.93 8.10 1.50
N MET A 242 -18.57 7.80 0.37
CA MET A 242 -18.99 8.81 -0.60
C MET A 242 -20.18 9.65 -0.13
N GLU A 243 -21.00 9.15 0.80
CA GLU A 243 -22.17 9.83 1.38
C GLU A 243 -21.82 10.97 2.36
N THR A 244 -20.54 11.14 2.68
CA THR A 244 -20.06 12.23 3.53
C THR A 244 -18.90 12.97 2.86
N ALA A 245 -18.72 14.23 3.22
CA ALA A 245 -17.67 15.08 2.68
C ALA A 245 -17.30 16.21 3.62
N VAL A 246 -16.24 16.93 3.26
CA VAL A 246 -15.88 18.22 3.86
C VAL A 246 -15.93 19.33 2.83
N VAL A 247 -16.22 20.53 3.32
CA VAL A 247 -16.08 21.80 2.60
C VAL A 247 -15.28 22.78 3.45
N PRO A 248 -14.49 23.68 2.85
CA PRO A 248 -13.76 24.67 3.60
C PRO A 248 -14.67 25.77 4.17
N VAL A 249 -14.36 26.26 5.37
CA VAL A 249 -15.11 27.32 6.05
C VAL A 249 -14.70 28.68 5.50
N ASN A 250 -15.66 29.44 4.96
CA ASN A 250 -15.47 30.82 4.48
C ASN A 250 -14.23 31.01 3.58
N SER A 251 -13.92 29.99 2.76
CA SER A 251 -12.73 29.97 1.91
C SER A 251 -13.05 29.39 0.54
N THR A 252 -12.38 29.90 -0.49
CA THR A 252 -12.43 29.39 -1.86
C THR A 252 -11.43 28.25 -2.08
N ARG A 253 -10.64 27.90 -1.06
CA ARG A 253 -9.63 26.85 -1.09
C ARG A 253 -9.82 25.83 0.02
N LEU A 254 -9.62 24.56 -0.34
CA LEU A 254 -9.42 23.46 0.60
C LEU A 254 -7.97 23.01 0.46
N GLU A 255 -7.25 23.00 1.58
CA GLU A 255 -5.82 22.66 1.63
C GLU A 255 -5.61 21.54 2.66
N LEU A 256 -4.92 20.49 2.26
CA LEU A 256 -4.45 19.42 3.15
C LEU A 256 -2.94 19.27 2.99
N SER A 257 -2.22 19.25 4.11
CA SER A 257 -0.79 18.98 4.13
C SER A 257 -0.54 17.73 4.95
N LEU A 258 -0.09 16.67 4.30
CA LEU A 258 0.11 15.36 4.91
C LEU A 258 1.59 15.11 5.08
N ALA A 259 2.02 14.83 6.32
CA ALA A 259 3.41 14.47 6.60
C ALA A 259 3.78 13.19 5.85
N THR A 260 4.94 13.20 5.20
CA THR A 260 5.49 12.03 4.53
C THR A 260 6.31 11.20 5.52
N GLU A 261 6.39 9.91 5.25
CA GLU A 261 7.19 8.99 6.08
C GLU A 261 8.67 9.15 5.73
N PRO A 262 9.57 9.37 6.70
CA PRO A 262 11.00 9.46 6.43
C PRO A 262 11.52 8.15 5.81
N GLY A 263 12.19 8.21 4.65
CA GLY A 263 12.72 7.03 3.98
C GLY A 263 13.07 7.25 2.52
N GLY A 264 13.34 6.16 1.80
CA GLY A 264 13.80 6.19 0.39
C GLY A 264 12.69 6.30 -0.66
N LEU A 265 11.45 6.55 -0.28
CA LEU A 265 10.30 6.64 -1.20
C LEU A 265 9.74 8.06 -1.16
N ASP A 266 10.36 8.97 -1.93
CA ASP A 266 9.96 10.38 -1.98
C ASP A 266 8.83 10.65 -2.99
N GLU A 267 8.40 9.62 -3.73
CA GLU A 267 7.44 9.73 -4.82
C GLU A 267 6.04 9.31 -4.38
N TYR A 268 5.10 10.23 -4.53
CA TYR A 268 3.74 10.07 -4.02
C TYR A 268 2.68 10.16 -5.12
N TYR A 269 1.66 9.33 -4.96
CA TYR A 269 0.42 9.34 -5.73
C TYR A 269 -0.74 9.67 -4.80
N ALA A 270 -1.77 10.30 -5.34
CA ALA A 270 -3.03 10.47 -4.62
C ALA A 270 -4.24 10.19 -5.49
N VAL A 271 -5.32 9.77 -4.85
CA VAL A 271 -6.66 9.60 -5.41
C VAL A 271 -7.60 10.42 -4.53
N LEU A 272 -8.28 11.39 -5.12
CA LEU A 272 -9.31 12.16 -4.44
C LEU A 272 -10.67 11.75 -4.99
N HIS A 273 -11.59 11.48 -4.09
CA HIS A 273 -12.93 11.02 -4.40
C HIS A 273 -13.94 12.13 -4.15
N PHE A 274 -14.85 12.31 -5.11
CA PHE A 274 -15.83 13.38 -5.13
C PHE A 274 -17.23 12.88 -5.44
N SER A 275 -18.22 13.51 -4.82
CA SER A 275 -19.63 13.48 -5.18
C SER A 275 -20.26 14.75 -4.64
N GLU A 276 -21.09 15.42 -5.45
CA GLU A 276 -21.95 16.49 -4.92
C GLU A 276 -23.09 15.83 -4.13
N LEU A 277 -23.29 16.28 -2.89
CA LEU A 277 -24.20 15.64 -1.94
C LEU A 277 -25.53 16.38 -1.83
N LYS A 278 -25.59 17.62 -2.30
CA LYS A 278 -26.80 18.44 -2.30
C LYS A 278 -27.22 18.76 -3.72
N PRO A 279 -28.53 18.69 -4.04
CA PRO A 279 -28.99 19.09 -5.35
C PRO A 279 -28.64 20.57 -5.55
N PRO A 280 -27.98 20.94 -6.65
CA PRO A 280 -27.63 22.34 -6.89
C PRO A 280 -28.91 23.17 -7.01
N LEU A 281 -28.99 24.28 -6.28
CA LEU A 281 -30.06 25.25 -6.46
C LEU A 281 -29.85 26.02 -7.77
N GLN A 282 -30.88 26.71 -8.24
CA GLN A 282 -30.79 27.53 -9.45
C GLN A 282 -29.67 28.58 -9.29
N ASN A 283 -28.72 28.60 -10.23
CA ASN A 283 -27.50 29.43 -10.23
C ASN A 283 -26.42 29.06 -9.20
N GLU A 284 -26.53 27.91 -8.53
CA GLU A 284 -25.41 27.36 -7.77
C GLU A 284 -24.54 26.49 -8.66
N SER A 285 -23.22 26.67 -8.55
CA SER A 285 -22.26 25.79 -9.22
C SER A 285 -21.05 25.56 -8.33
N ARG A 286 -20.52 24.33 -8.39
CA ARG A 286 -19.27 23.95 -7.76
C ARG A 286 -18.27 23.56 -8.85
N GLN A 287 -17.24 24.38 -8.99
CA GLN A 287 -16.20 24.15 -9.98
C GLN A 287 -14.84 24.60 -9.44
N PHE A 288 -13.87 23.68 -9.43
CA PHE A 288 -12.56 23.93 -8.82
C PHE A 288 -11.43 23.18 -9.53
N PHE A 289 -10.22 23.72 -9.44
CA PHE A 289 -8.99 23.06 -9.87
C PHE A 289 -8.46 22.14 -8.77
N VAL A 290 -7.86 21.01 -9.17
CA VAL A 290 -7.28 20.00 -8.27
C VAL A 290 -5.76 19.97 -8.44
N TYR A 291 -5.03 20.22 -7.36
CA TYR A 291 -3.57 20.13 -7.33
C TYR A 291 -3.13 19.01 -6.38
N LEU A 292 -2.28 18.12 -6.88
CA LEU A 292 -1.72 16.98 -6.13
C LEU A 292 -0.20 17.10 -6.12
N GLY A 293 0.39 17.35 -4.94
CA GLY A 293 1.81 17.67 -4.81
C GLY A 293 2.21 18.99 -5.52
N GLY A 294 1.25 19.89 -5.76
CA GLY A 294 1.45 21.11 -6.55
C GLY A 294 1.26 20.93 -8.06
N THR A 295 1.09 19.69 -8.54
CA THR A 295 0.79 19.42 -9.95
C THR A 295 -0.70 19.52 -10.23
N LEU A 296 -1.08 20.38 -11.17
CA LEU A 296 -2.46 20.53 -11.63
C LEU A 296 -2.92 19.28 -12.38
N GLN A 297 -4.06 18.73 -11.97
CA GLN A 297 -4.65 17.51 -12.53
C GLN A 297 -5.73 17.81 -13.57
N ASN A 298 -6.37 16.75 -14.08
CA ASN A 298 -7.53 16.83 -14.99
C ASN A 298 -7.25 17.65 -16.27
N ASP A 299 -6.10 17.42 -16.90
CA ASP A 299 -5.65 18.13 -18.11
C ASP A 299 -5.74 19.67 -18.01
N ALA A 300 -5.45 20.20 -16.83
CA ALA A 300 -5.56 21.62 -16.51
C ALA A 300 -6.97 22.21 -16.68
N LYS A 301 -8.01 21.37 -16.63
CA LYS A 301 -9.41 21.78 -16.67
C LYS A 301 -10.01 21.76 -15.27
N PRO A 302 -10.92 22.69 -14.98
CA PRO A 302 -11.62 22.67 -13.70
C PRO A 302 -12.54 21.45 -13.63
N PHE A 303 -12.71 20.94 -12.42
CA PHE A 303 -13.51 19.78 -12.11
C PHE A 303 -14.85 20.21 -11.49
N THR A 304 -15.93 19.53 -11.87
CA THR A 304 -17.28 19.71 -11.33
C THR A 304 -17.82 18.32 -10.95
N PRO A 305 -18.05 18.05 -9.66
CA PRO A 305 -18.61 16.78 -9.23
C PRO A 305 -20.09 16.67 -9.58
N ASP A 306 -20.51 15.49 -10.00
CA ASP A 306 -21.91 15.19 -10.29
C ASP A 306 -22.71 14.92 -9.00
N TYR A 307 -24.01 15.24 -9.05
CA TYR A 307 -24.92 15.03 -7.92
C TYR A 307 -25.18 13.54 -7.71
N LEU A 308 -24.88 13.05 -6.49
CA LEU A 308 -25.01 11.66 -6.06
C LEU A 308 -24.35 10.64 -7.00
N SER A 309 -23.26 11.02 -7.65
CA SER A 309 -22.44 10.10 -8.45
C SER A 309 -20.99 10.21 -8.04
N SER A 310 -20.35 9.07 -7.76
CA SER A 310 -18.94 9.03 -7.39
C SER A 310 -18.05 9.29 -8.59
N SER A 311 -16.96 10.00 -8.33
CA SER A 311 -15.94 10.31 -9.33
C SER A 311 -14.60 10.48 -8.63
N ALA A 312 -13.51 10.33 -9.37
CA ALA A 312 -12.16 10.45 -8.82
C ALA A 312 -11.26 11.29 -9.71
N VAL A 313 -10.42 12.12 -9.07
CA VAL A 313 -9.27 12.78 -9.71
C VAL A 313 -8.02 12.22 -9.04
N TYR A 314 -7.08 11.71 -9.84
CA TYR A 314 -5.92 10.99 -9.33
C TYR A 314 -4.64 11.31 -10.12
N SER A 315 -3.51 11.16 -9.45
CA SER A 315 -2.19 11.31 -10.06
C SER A 315 -1.90 10.14 -11.02
N THR A 316 -1.47 10.43 -12.24
CA THR A 316 -0.92 9.42 -13.17
C THR A 316 0.60 9.31 -13.12
N ASN A 317 1.26 10.37 -12.65
CA ASN A 317 2.71 10.42 -12.39
C ASN A 317 2.95 10.75 -10.92
N PRO A 318 4.07 10.27 -10.34
CA PRO A 318 4.40 10.58 -8.97
C PRO A 318 4.85 12.04 -8.83
N THR A 319 4.61 12.62 -7.66
CA THR A 319 5.21 13.90 -7.27
C THR A 319 6.17 13.69 -6.11
N SER A 320 7.36 14.31 -6.19
CA SER A 320 8.33 14.29 -5.11
C SER A 320 7.86 15.12 -3.92
N ALA A 321 7.85 14.52 -2.73
CA ALA A 321 7.42 15.17 -1.49
C ALA A 321 8.29 14.71 -0.30
N PRO A 322 9.43 15.37 -0.05
CA PRO A 322 10.39 14.92 0.97
C PRO A 322 9.91 15.12 2.41
N THR A 323 8.94 16.00 2.66
CA THR A 323 8.44 16.26 4.03
C THR A 323 6.92 16.27 4.13
N HIS A 324 6.26 16.86 3.14
CA HIS A 324 4.81 16.99 3.13
C HIS A 324 4.29 16.81 1.71
N TYR A 325 3.21 16.04 1.57
CA TYR A 325 2.43 15.95 0.35
C TYR A 325 1.22 16.87 0.47
N ASN A 326 1.17 17.90 -0.38
CA ASN A 326 0.12 18.91 -0.36
C ASN A 326 -0.98 18.58 -1.37
N ILE A 327 -2.22 18.68 -0.92
CA ILE A 327 -3.42 18.57 -1.74
C ILE A 327 -4.15 19.91 -1.66
N SER A 328 -4.42 20.51 -2.82
CA SER A 328 -5.11 21.80 -2.91
C SER A 328 -6.29 21.72 -3.86
N LEU A 329 -7.47 22.12 -3.41
CA LEU A 329 -8.64 22.35 -4.24
C LEU A 329 -8.92 23.85 -4.29
N VAL A 330 -9.05 24.41 -5.48
CA VAL A 330 -9.13 25.86 -5.67
C VAL A 330 -10.35 26.21 -6.51
N ALA A 331 -11.35 26.84 -5.91
CA ALA A 331 -12.54 27.28 -6.63
C ALA A 331 -12.19 28.20 -7.79
N THR A 332 -12.90 28.03 -8.90
CA THR A 332 -12.82 28.95 -10.05
C THR A 332 -13.57 30.25 -9.74
N GLY A 333 -13.31 31.30 -10.51
CA GLY A 333 -14.04 32.57 -10.39
C GLY A 333 -15.54 32.47 -10.70
N ASN A 334 -15.97 31.39 -11.38
CA ASN A 334 -17.38 31.14 -11.71
C ASN A 334 -18.11 30.29 -10.66
N SER A 335 -17.37 29.69 -9.72
CA SER A 335 -17.94 28.81 -8.69
C SER A 335 -18.60 29.64 -7.60
N THR A 336 -19.86 29.35 -7.31
CA THR A 336 -20.59 30.00 -6.20
C THR A 336 -20.47 29.20 -4.91
N LEU A 337 -20.20 27.89 -5.02
CA LEU A 337 -19.96 26.99 -3.90
C LEU A 337 -18.44 26.75 -3.74
N PRO A 338 -17.95 26.53 -2.50
CA PRO A 338 -16.54 26.20 -2.26
C PRO A 338 -16.19 24.81 -2.81
N PRO A 339 -14.93 24.35 -2.81
CA PRO A 339 -14.62 22.95 -3.14
C PRO A 339 -15.27 21.96 -2.15
N ILE A 340 -15.45 20.71 -2.58
CA ILE A 340 -15.93 19.59 -1.75
C ILE A 340 -14.95 18.43 -1.89
N LEU A 341 -14.78 17.63 -0.84
CA LEU A 341 -13.95 16.43 -0.87
C LEU A 341 -14.57 15.33 0.00
N ASN A 342 -14.85 14.17 -0.59
CA ASN A 342 -15.52 13.06 0.08
C ASN A 342 -14.49 12.12 0.72
N ALA A 343 -13.46 11.74 -0.04
CA ALA A 343 -12.43 10.83 0.43
C ALA A 343 -11.07 11.13 -0.21
N ALA A 344 -10.00 10.70 0.44
CA ALA A 344 -8.64 10.86 -0.07
C ALA A 344 -7.79 9.62 0.23
N GLU A 345 -7.02 9.17 -0.75
CA GLU A 345 -6.01 8.12 -0.61
C GLU A 345 -4.67 8.66 -1.07
N VAL A 346 -3.63 8.44 -0.28
CA VAL A 346 -2.26 8.87 -0.59
C VAL A 346 -1.32 7.68 -0.42
N PHE A 347 -0.48 7.49 -1.42
CA PHE A 347 0.42 6.35 -1.54
C PHE A 347 1.83 6.82 -1.83
N SER A 348 2.81 6.08 -1.33
CA SER A 348 4.19 6.14 -1.82
C SER A 348 4.43 5.06 -2.88
N ALA A 349 5.37 5.29 -3.78
CA ALA A 349 5.72 4.39 -4.87
C ALA A 349 6.69 3.28 -4.41
N MET A 350 6.46 2.03 -4.79
CA MET A 350 7.45 0.95 -4.70
C MET A 350 7.79 0.47 -6.10
N GLN A 351 9.02 0.76 -6.55
CA GLN A 351 9.53 0.26 -7.82
C GLN A 351 9.92 -1.21 -7.67
N ASN A 352 9.26 -2.06 -8.45
CA ASN A 352 9.46 -3.50 -8.43
C ASN A 352 10.56 -3.90 -9.40
N THR A 353 11.51 -4.67 -8.91
CA THR A 353 12.43 -5.40 -9.77
C THR A 353 11.68 -6.48 -10.53
N ILE A 354 11.71 -6.39 -11.86
CA ILE A 354 11.17 -7.41 -12.75
C ILE A 354 12.29 -8.44 -12.98
N VAL A 355 12.41 -9.41 -12.07
CA VAL A 355 13.30 -10.55 -12.27
C VAL A 355 12.45 -11.73 -12.75
N PRO A 356 12.76 -12.38 -13.88
CA PRO A 356 12.20 -13.67 -14.22
C PRO A 356 12.58 -14.64 -13.08
N SER A 357 11.61 -15.15 -12.35
CA SER A 357 11.88 -16.00 -11.19
C SER A 357 12.41 -17.36 -11.64
N ASP A 358 13.73 -17.55 -11.60
CA ASP A 358 14.33 -18.88 -11.61
C ASP A 358 14.06 -19.52 -10.24
N SER A 359 13.11 -20.46 -10.21
CA SER A 359 12.89 -21.32 -9.05
C SER A 359 14.02 -22.35 -8.98
N GLY A 360 15.07 -22.04 -8.21
CA GLY A 360 16.16 -22.98 -7.94
C GLY A 360 16.73 -22.79 -6.54
N ASN A 361 16.26 -23.58 -5.57
CA ASN A 361 17.00 -23.82 -4.33
C ASN A 361 18.28 -24.59 -4.69
N GLY A 362 19.44 -23.96 -4.50
CA GLY A 362 20.74 -24.59 -4.68
C GLY A 362 21.85 -23.73 -4.10
N ASN A 363 22.45 -24.22 -3.02
CA ASN A 363 23.65 -23.69 -2.38
C ASN A 363 24.74 -23.40 -3.43
N GLY A 364 25.17 -22.15 -3.58
CA GLY A 364 26.21 -21.76 -4.54
C GLY A 364 26.68 -20.33 -4.32
N ASP A 365 27.97 -20.20 -4.03
CA ASP A 365 28.75 -19.00 -3.76
C ASP A 365 28.26 -17.67 -4.38
N ILE A 366 28.17 -16.64 -3.53
CA ILE A 366 28.09 -15.24 -3.95
C ILE A 366 29.43 -14.86 -4.59
N LYS A 367 29.54 -14.99 -5.91
CA LYS A 367 30.56 -14.31 -6.71
C LYS A 367 29.92 -13.68 -7.95
N ASN A 368 30.02 -12.35 -8.00
CA ASN A 368 29.86 -11.47 -9.16
C ASN A 368 28.49 -11.48 -9.87
N VAL A 369 27.62 -10.56 -9.45
CA VAL A 369 26.62 -9.98 -10.36
C VAL A 369 27.13 -8.60 -10.78
N ILE A 370 27.91 -8.57 -11.86
CA ILE A 370 28.15 -7.34 -12.61
C ILE A 370 26.95 -7.16 -13.54
N HIS A 371 26.28 -6.02 -13.38
CA HIS A 371 25.10 -5.61 -14.15
C HIS A 371 25.40 -5.60 -15.67
N PRO A 372 24.53 -6.16 -16.56
CA PRO A 372 24.79 -6.17 -18.00
C PRO A 372 24.66 -4.80 -18.68
N LEU A 373 24.35 -3.72 -17.95
CA LEU A 373 24.28 -2.36 -18.49
C LEU A 373 25.62 -1.58 -18.40
N LEU A 374 26.63 -2.08 -17.68
CA LEU A 374 27.94 -1.41 -17.62
C LEU A 374 28.91 -1.81 -18.75
N LEU A 375 28.58 -2.81 -19.57
CA LEU A 375 29.42 -3.25 -20.70
C LEU A 375 29.13 -2.52 -22.02
N TYR A 376 28.07 -1.71 -22.10
CA TYR A 376 27.77 -0.91 -23.29
C TYR A 376 28.31 0.53 -23.25
N VAL A 377 28.83 1.00 -22.11
CA VAL A 377 29.41 2.35 -21.99
C VAL A 377 30.96 2.33 -22.02
N VAL A 378 31.59 1.16 -21.89
CA VAL A 378 33.07 1.03 -22.01
C VAL A 378 33.49 0.59 -23.43
N GLY A 379 32.57 0.09 -24.25
CA GLY A 379 32.85 -0.32 -25.64
C GLY A 379 32.88 0.81 -26.68
N THR A 380 32.27 1.97 -26.39
CA THR A 380 32.18 3.11 -27.32
C THR A 380 33.18 4.23 -27.06
N LEU A 381 33.98 4.14 -26.00
CA LEU A 381 35.10 5.05 -25.72
C LEU A 381 36.46 4.57 -26.27
N CYS A 382 36.54 3.35 -26.82
CA CYS A 382 37.74 2.83 -27.50
C CYS A 382 37.72 2.96 -29.03
N LEU A 383 36.63 3.44 -29.64
CA LEU A 383 36.55 3.64 -31.10
C LEU A 383 36.62 5.11 -31.54
N PHE A 384 36.72 6.06 -30.60
CA PHE A 384 36.93 7.49 -30.90
C PHE A 384 38.36 8.00 -30.60
N ARG A 385 39.30 7.09 -30.28
CA ARG A 385 40.73 7.43 -30.05
C ARG A 385 41.69 6.90 -31.11
N SER A 386 41.17 6.55 -32.28
CA SER A 386 41.96 6.03 -33.43
C SER A 386 41.93 6.95 -34.66
N ALA A 387 41.26 8.11 -34.59
CA ALA A 387 41.14 9.06 -35.70
C ALA A 387 41.84 10.42 -35.46
N LEU A 388 42.56 10.57 -34.35
CA LEU A 388 43.31 11.78 -34.01
C LEU A 388 44.66 11.35 -33.43
N LEU A 389 45.61 11.00 -34.31
CA LEU A 389 47.07 11.07 -34.13
C LEU A 389 47.73 10.52 -35.41
N PHE A 390 47.49 11.21 -36.52
CA PHE A 390 48.26 11.08 -37.75
C PHE A 390 49.11 12.35 -37.91
N ASN A 391 50.04 12.60 -36.99
CA ASN A 391 51.24 13.35 -37.35
C ASN A 391 52.33 13.26 -36.28
N GLN A 392 53.55 13.00 -36.76
CA GLN A 392 54.85 13.17 -36.11
C GLN A 392 55.45 12.03 -35.27
N SER A 393 56.33 11.30 -35.97
CA SER A 393 57.74 10.98 -35.63
C SER A 393 58.08 10.01 -34.48
N LYS A 394 58.58 8.85 -34.93
CA LYS A 394 59.88 8.22 -34.58
C LYS A 394 60.15 7.71 -33.14
N GLN A 395 60.35 6.38 -33.11
CA GLN A 395 61.43 5.60 -32.46
C GLN A 395 61.15 4.73 -31.20
N TRP A 396 61.19 3.41 -31.44
CA TRP A 396 61.78 2.26 -30.72
C TRP A 396 61.27 1.78 -29.32
N TRP A 397 60.70 0.54 -29.32
CA TRP A 397 60.70 -0.59 -28.36
C TRP A 397 60.16 -0.35 -26.91
N GLN A 398 59.44 -1.23 -26.22
CA GLN A 398 59.33 -2.69 -26.24
C GLN A 398 58.07 -3.15 -25.46
N SER A 399 57.54 -4.32 -25.82
CA SER A 399 56.37 -5.02 -25.27
C SER A 399 56.44 -5.38 -23.78
N LYS A 400 55.28 -5.48 -23.11
CA LYS A 400 54.81 -6.71 -22.41
C LYS A 400 53.41 -6.55 -21.79
N ASP A 401 52.45 -7.20 -22.46
CA ASP A 401 51.37 -8.08 -21.98
C ASP A 401 50.59 -7.79 -20.69
N CYS A 402 49.28 -7.59 -20.91
CA CYS A 402 48.17 -7.85 -19.99
C CYS A 402 48.15 -9.31 -19.50
N MET A 403 47.84 -9.50 -18.20
CA MET A 403 47.16 -10.71 -17.73
C MET A 403 46.04 -10.35 -16.74
N LEU A 404 44.85 -10.82 -17.14
CA LEU A 404 43.60 -11.19 -16.44
C LEU A 404 43.27 -10.61 -15.07
#